data_AF-M5RX93-F1
#
_entry.id   AF-M5RX93-F1
#
_cell.length_a   1.000
_cell.length_b   1.000
_cell.length_c   1.000
_cell.angle_alpha   90.00
_cell.angle_beta   90.00
_cell.angle_gamma   90.00
#
_symmetry.space_group_name_H-M   'P 1'
#
loop_
_entity.id
_entity.type
_entity.pdbx_description
1 polymer ?
#
loop_
_entity_poly.entity_id
_entity_poly.type
_entity_poly.pdbx_seq_one_letter_code
_entity_poly.pdbx_strand_id
1 'polypeptide(L)'
;MVDTIRRLTPRKSGQSLEATIAQINRVTVGWFSYFRHCTWNIFDKYDGMVRKRLRRQLLKRHRRNPKRLCRTHRWPNAYFSERGYRSLRLAHSAYVQSLDGNH
;
A
#
# COMPACT_ATOMS: atom_id res chain seq x y z
N MET A 1 8.82 -10.60 -0.82
CA MET A 1 7.76 -9.58 -0.98
C MET A 1 8.31 -8.20 -1.30
N VAL A 2 9.21 -7.67 -0.47
CA VAL A 2 9.81 -6.32 -0.64
C VAL A 2 10.39 -6.10 -2.03
N ASP A 3 11.18 -7.06 -2.54
CA ASP A 3 11.82 -6.91 -3.87
C ASP A 3 10.82 -6.99 -5.02
N THR A 4 9.76 -7.77 -4.87
CA THR A 4 8.62 -7.75 -5.82
C THR A 4 7.96 -6.38 -5.83
N ILE A 5 7.63 -5.81 -4.66
CA ILE A 5 7.08 -4.45 -4.59
C ILE A 5 8.05 -3.43 -5.20
N ARG A 6 9.37 -3.58 -4.97
CA ARG A 6 10.39 -2.71 -5.55
C ARG A 6 10.38 -2.75 -7.08
N ARG A 7 10.29 -3.94 -7.66
CA ARG A 7 10.20 -4.18 -9.11
C ARG A 7 8.90 -3.61 -9.70
N LEU A 8 7.77 -3.78 -9.01
CA LEU A 8 6.46 -3.28 -9.42
C LEU A 8 6.33 -1.75 -9.29
N THR A 9 7.17 -1.12 -8.47
CA THR A 9 7.15 0.33 -8.26
C THR A 9 8.43 1.01 -8.75
N PRO A 10 8.77 0.93 -10.05
CA PRO A 10 9.93 1.62 -10.58
C PRO A 10 9.65 3.13 -10.60
N ARG A 11 10.69 3.92 -10.33
CA ARG A 11 10.58 5.39 -10.21
C ARG A 11 10.09 6.07 -11.50
N LYS A 12 10.39 5.48 -12.65
CA LYS A 12 10.00 5.96 -14.00
C LYS A 12 8.93 5.05 -14.64
N SER A 13 8.01 4.50 -13.84
CA SER A 13 6.91 3.70 -14.39
C SER A 13 5.97 4.56 -15.25
N GLY A 14 5.72 4.12 -16.49
CA GLY A 14 4.68 4.68 -17.36
C GLY A 14 3.26 4.16 -17.06
N GLN A 15 3.11 3.18 -16.17
CA GLN A 15 1.79 2.61 -15.85
C GLN A 15 0.95 3.57 -15.00
N SER A 16 -0.38 3.50 -15.10
CA SER A 16 -1.26 4.26 -14.21
C SER A 16 -1.03 3.87 -12.74
N LEU A 17 -1.38 4.78 -11.81
CA LEU A 17 -1.22 4.50 -10.39
C LEU A 17 -2.09 3.31 -9.97
N GLU A 18 -3.30 3.26 -10.50
CA GLU A 18 -4.32 2.24 -10.28
C GLU A 18 -3.83 0.87 -10.76
N ALA A 19 -3.19 0.80 -11.93
CA ALA A 19 -2.61 -0.45 -12.43
C ALA A 19 -1.47 -0.96 -11.52
N THR A 20 -0.60 -0.05 -11.06
CA THR A 20 0.44 -0.40 -10.08
C THR A 20 -0.16 -0.87 -8.75
N ILE A 21 -1.20 -0.19 -8.25
CA ILE A 21 -1.93 -0.60 -7.03
C ILE A 21 -2.55 -1.98 -7.21
N ALA A 22 -3.19 -2.26 -8.34
CA ALA A 22 -3.80 -3.56 -8.62
C ALA A 22 -2.75 -4.70 -8.63
N GLN A 23 -1.58 -4.48 -9.23
CA GLN A 23 -0.48 -5.46 -9.19
C GLN A 23 0.04 -5.68 -7.77
N ILE A 24 0.20 -4.61 -6.98
CA ILE A 24 0.62 -4.72 -5.58
C ILE A 24 -0.41 -5.51 -4.78
N ASN A 25 -1.70 -5.22 -4.94
CA ASN A 25 -2.79 -5.92 -4.24
C ASN A 25 -2.77 -7.43 -4.50
N ARG A 26 -2.49 -7.87 -5.73
CA ARG A 26 -2.37 -9.30 -6.05
C ARG A 26 -1.25 -9.97 -5.26
N VAL A 27 -0.09 -9.31 -5.15
CA VAL A 27 1.06 -9.83 -4.40
C VAL A 27 0.81 -9.78 -2.90
N THR A 28 0.18 -8.72 -2.39
CA THR A 28 -0.09 -8.56 -0.95
C THR A 28 -1.12 -9.55 -0.45
N VAL A 29 -2.12 -9.94 -1.25
CA VAL A 29 -3.13 -10.95 -0.87
C VAL A 29 -2.51 -12.34 -0.66
N GLY A 30 -1.69 -12.81 -1.61
CA GLY A 30 -1.01 -14.10 -1.47
C GLY A 30 -0.01 -14.10 -0.29
N TRP A 31 0.74 -13.00 -0.15
CA TRP A 31 1.66 -12.84 0.99
C TRP A 31 0.91 -12.78 2.33
N PHE A 32 -0.19 -12.03 2.41
CA PHE A 32 -1.01 -11.96 3.63
C PHE A 32 -1.52 -13.33 4.04
N SER A 33 -2.02 -14.13 3.09
CA SER A 33 -2.55 -15.47 3.37
C SER A 33 -1.51 -16.37 4.05
N TYR A 34 -0.25 -16.27 3.63
CA TYR A 34 0.86 -17.01 4.26
C TYR A 34 1.24 -16.45 5.64
N PHE A 35 1.33 -15.12 5.76
CA PHE A 35 1.80 -14.44 6.98
C PHE A 35 0.67 -14.02 7.94
N ARG A 36 -0.57 -14.50 7.76
CA ARG A 36 -1.76 -14.04 8.51
C ARG A 36 -1.67 -14.21 10.03
N HIS A 37 -0.81 -15.12 10.51
CA HIS A 37 -0.57 -15.40 11.93
C HIS A 37 0.53 -14.52 12.54
N CYS A 38 1.16 -13.64 11.76
CA CYS A 38 2.17 -12.72 12.25
C CYS A 38 1.57 -11.56 13.06
N THR A 39 2.41 -10.88 13.85
CA THR A 39 1.98 -9.73 14.66
C THR A 39 1.54 -8.54 13.80
N TRP A 40 0.53 -7.81 14.30
CA TRP A 40 -0.12 -6.71 13.58
C TRP A 40 0.86 -5.61 13.10
N ASN A 41 1.93 -5.37 13.87
CA ASN A 41 2.91 -4.30 13.60
C ASN A 41 3.69 -4.51 12.30
N ILE A 42 3.80 -5.76 11.83
CA ILE A 42 4.52 -6.11 10.62
C ILE A 42 3.75 -5.58 9.41
N PHE A 43 2.42 -5.74 9.41
CA PHE A 43 1.56 -5.26 8.34
C PHE A 43 1.59 -3.74 8.19
N ASP A 44 1.63 -3.00 9.30
CA ASP A 44 1.77 -1.54 9.29
C ASP A 44 3.08 -1.07 8.66
N LYS A 45 4.19 -1.74 8.96
CA LYS A 45 5.50 -1.44 8.34
C LYS A 45 5.46 -1.66 6.84
N TYR A 46 4.83 -2.75 6.37
CA TYR A 46 4.70 -3.03 4.95
C TYR A 46 3.79 -2.04 4.23
N ASP A 47 2.63 -1.72 4.80
CA ASP A 47 1.71 -0.72 4.27
C ASP A 47 2.40 0.66 4.17
N GLY A 48 3.16 1.05 5.19
CA GLY A 48 3.97 2.27 5.18
C GLY A 48 5.00 2.28 4.05
N MET A 49 5.72 1.17 3.85
CA MET A 49 6.71 1.04 2.79
C MET A 49 6.10 1.13 1.39
N VAL A 50 4.97 0.46 1.15
CA VAL A 50 4.24 0.53 -0.12
C VAL A 50 3.79 1.98 -0.40
N ARG A 51 3.08 2.61 0.54
CA ARG A 51 2.62 4.01 0.38
C ARG A 51 3.79 4.97 0.15
N LYS A 52 4.94 4.76 0.80
CA LYS A 52 6.15 5.58 0.58
C LYS A 52 6.66 5.48 -0.86
N ARG A 53 6.61 4.29 -1.47
CA ARG A 53 7.04 4.07 -2.86
C ARG A 53 6.05 4.65 -3.87
N LEU A 54 4.75 4.46 -3.65
CA LEU A 54 3.70 5.09 -4.48
C LEU A 54 3.82 6.61 -4.45
N ARG A 55 4.02 7.22 -3.27
CA ARG A 55 4.30 8.66 -3.16
C ARG A 55 5.55 9.08 -3.92
N ARG A 56 6.61 8.26 -3.96
CA ARG A 56 7.83 8.56 -4.74
C ARG A 56 7.59 8.54 -6.25
N GLN A 57 6.73 7.67 -6.75
CA GLN A 57 6.30 7.69 -8.15
C GLN A 57 5.48 8.95 -8.45
N LEU A 58 4.51 9.27 -7.59
CA LEU A 58 3.69 10.46 -7.74
C LEU A 58 4.49 11.76 -7.67
N LEU A 59 5.49 11.86 -6.79
CA LEU A 59 6.41 13.00 -6.76
C LEU A 59 7.17 13.19 -8.08
N LYS A 60 7.52 12.09 -8.76
CA LYS A 60 8.23 12.17 -10.05
C LYS A 60 7.30 12.61 -11.18
N ARG A 61 6.02 12.18 -11.15
CA ARG A 61 4.96 12.55 -12.10
C ARG A 61 4.48 13.99 -11.91
N HIS A 62 4.19 14.38 -10.66
CA HIS A 62 3.65 15.69 -10.30
C HIS A 62 4.72 16.59 -9.64
N ARG A 63 5.66 17.08 -10.46
CA ARG A 63 6.78 17.91 -9.96
C ARG A 63 6.36 19.29 -9.47
N ARG A 64 5.20 19.80 -9.92
CA ARG A 64 4.72 21.12 -9.52
C ARG A 64 4.14 21.09 -8.10
N ASN A 65 4.54 22.03 -7.26
CA ASN A 65 4.01 22.19 -5.90
C ASN A 65 3.60 23.63 -5.55
N PRO A 66 2.52 24.14 -6.17
CA PRO A 66 2.05 25.50 -5.92
C PRO A 66 1.67 25.71 -4.45
N LYS A 67 0.96 24.75 -3.84
CA LYS A 67 0.51 24.82 -2.45
C LYS A 67 1.59 24.55 -1.40
N ARG A 68 2.85 24.27 -1.80
CA ARG A 68 3.99 23.90 -0.94
C ARG A 68 3.70 22.80 0.11
N LEU A 69 2.71 21.95 -0.14
CA LEU A 69 2.32 20.88 0.78
C LEU A 69 3.37 19.78 0.82
N CYS A 70 3.57 19.20 2.00
CA CYS A 70 4.41 18.01 2.13
C CYS A 70 3.74 16.80 1.44
N ARG A 71 4.54 15.78 1.11
CA ARG A 71 4.09 14.60 0.35
C ARG A 71 2.94 13.82 0.99
N THR A 72 2.83 13.81 2.32
CA THR A 72 1.77 13.10 3.05
C THR A 72 0.46 13.88 3.02
N HIS A 73 0.51 15.21 3.08
CA HIS A 73 -0.67 16.07 2.90
C HIS A 73 -1.14 16.10 1.45
N ARG A 74 -0.21 16.07 0.50
CA ARG A 74 -0.53 16.05 -0.93
C ARG A 74 -1.19 14.74 -1.38
N TRP A 75 -0.76 13.62 -0.80
CA TRP A 75 -1.32 12.29 -1.03
C TRP A 75 -1.53 11.59 0.31
N PRO A 76 -2.67 11.85 0.99
CA PRO A 76 -3.00 11.20 2.27
C PRO A 76 -3.15 9.69 2.10
N ASN A 77 -3.24 8.95 3.20
CA ASN A 77 -3.46 7.50 3.11
C ASN A 77 -4.80 7.18 2.41
N ALA A 78 -5.84 7.99 2.67
CA ALA A 78 -7.15 7.89 2.03
C ALA A 78 -7.08 7.95 0.50
N TYR A 79 -6.22 8.82 -0.07
CA TYR A 79 -6.02 8.94 -1.51
C TYR A 79 -5.66 7.61 -2.20
N PHE A 80 -4.90 6.74 -1.52
CA PHE A 80 -4.55 5.43 -2.03
C PHE A 80 -5.68 4.42 -1.85
N SER A 81 -6.36 4.45 -0.70
CA SER A 81 -7.52 3.58 -0.41
C SER A 81 -8.65 3.82 -1.40
N GLU A 82 -8.98 5.08 -1.70
CA GLU A 82 -9.97 5.48 -2.72
C GLU A 82 -9.63 4.96 -4.12
N ARG A 83 -8.34 4.75 -4.41
CA ARG A 83 -7.85 4.18 -5.67
C ARG A 83 -7.71 2.65 -5.62
N GLY A 84 -8.33 2.03 -4.62
CA GLY A 84 -8.40 0.58 -4.49
C GLY A 84 -7.23 -0.06 -3.76
N TYR A 85 -6.34 0.69 -3.10
CA TYR A 85 -5.26 0.09 -2.30
C TYR A 85 -5.83 -0.67 -1.10
N ARG A 86 -5.55 -1.97 -1.01
CA ARG A 86 -5.99 -2.82 0.10
C ARG A 86 -4.90 -2.88 1.18
N SER A 87 -5.19 -2.31 2.34
CA SER A 87 -4.27 -2.26 3.48
C SER A 87 -4.16 -3.63 4.13
N LEU A 88 -2.93 -4.11 4.35
CA LEU A 88 -2.64 -5.35 5.06
C LEU A 88 -3.11 -5.31 6.50
N ARG A 89 -2.98 -4.14 7.16
CA ARG A 89 -3.46 -3.95 8.53
C ARG A 89 -4.97 -4.18 8.62
N LEU A 90 -5.74 -3.62 7.69
CA LEU A 90 -7.19 -3.80 7.66
C LEU A 90 -7.57 -5.26 7.39
N ALA A 91 -6.85 -5.93 6.48
CA ALA A 91 -7.03 -7.35 6.23
C ALA A 91 -6.75 -8.21 7.48
N HIS A 92 -5.69 -7.87 8.24
CA HIS A 92 -5.38 -8.53 9.51
C HIS A 92 -6.46 -8.29 10.57
N SER A 93 -6.92 -7.05 10.74
CA SER A 93 -8.00 -6.75 11.68
C SER A 93 -9.28 -7.52 11.36
N ALA A 94 -9.67 -7.60 10.07
CA ALA A 94 -10.82 -8.39 9.65
C ALA A 94 -10.63 -9.89 9.92
N TYR A 95 -9.41 -10.41 9.71
CA TYR A 95 -9.07 -11.79 10.02
C TYR A 95 -9.19 -12.09 11.53
N VAL A 96 -8.63 -11.24 12.39
CA VAL A 96 -8.75 -11.41 13.85
C VAL A 96 -10.21 -11.37 14.29
N GLN A 97 -10.99 -10.40 13.79
CA GLN A 97 -12.43 -10.31 14.11
C GLN A 97 -13.20 -11.58 13.69
N SER A 98 -12.83 -12.20 12.57
CA SER A 98 -13.45 -13.45 12.14
C SER A 98 -13.13 -14.66 13.02
N LEU A 99 -12.01 -14.61 13.77
CA LEU A 99 -11.67 -15.64 14.76
C LEU A 99 -12.42 -15.45 16.08
N ASP A 100 -12.58 -14.19 16.51
CA ASP A 100 -13.25 -13.87 17.77
C ASP A 100 -14.76 -14.13 17.72
N GLY A 101 -15.41 -13.92 16.56
CA GLY A 101 -16.85 -14.13 16.37
C GLY A 101 -17.32 -15.58 16.26
N ASN A 102 -16.45 -16.56 16.54
CA ASN A 102 -16.71 -17.99 16.42
C ASN A 102 -16.75 -18.71 17.78
N HIS A 103 -17.02 -17.97 18.87
CA HIS A 103 -17.22 -18.47 20.24
C HIS A 103 -18.65 -18.26 20.71
#